data_AF-A0A838WD81-F1
#
_entry.id   AF-A0A838WD81-F1
#
_cell.length_a   1.000
_cell.length_b   1.000
_cell.length_c   1.000
_cell.angle_alpha   90.00
_cell.angle_beta   90.00
_cell.angle_gamma   90.00
#
_symmetry.space_group_name_H-M   'P 1'
#
loop_
_entity.id
_entity.type
_entity.pdbx_description
1 polymer ?
#
loop_
_entity_poly.entity_id
_entity_poly.type
_entity_poly.pdbx_seq_one_letter_code
_entity_poly.pdbx_strand_id
1 'polypeptide(L)'
;MIRRLAIATILPLLLAAAPLAAGDTSGRITGLRLEPNAGQTELTIQVDGGAVEWADFTLSDPSRIVIDVVGARNELPSSRYERINRGGILGVRASQYAPDVVRVVVDVERHARYTVVQVPDGVRLVFAPGAGRAFDLWTVGTPPRARSAAASAAAVQTAAAVRQVAQQQRQERRITVTFQEADIRDVLSSFAEFTGRSIVPGMGVAGTVTAEIRNQPWDVALETILRAYGLAAQELPSGIIRVDAVERLREREVQETLVTQTFRINYVPVQELVTTLQGLRSPRGNIVANPSTNMLIVTDVESVLSNVASMVQQLDIRTPQVAIQAKIIFVNRSNVEELGITYDLKDSRGNQLNRVAPGFNPTTGEVVPLGTDLILLGGNSIAALGNAEARVAGPSLQTIISLVLGRHTLLTFIDALQRAELSDVQAAPLITTLDNQEAEIWVGERTPIRVIDTSGAGGAGAVGGAPRATAQLVETGIRLRVTPTITGDRRVLMQLHAERSSAVPAPGDIGVQFQTQQGSSRLMVNDGETAVIGGLTVSESFSRRTGIPFLMDIPFIGALFRTTQQAEQKRDLLILVTPHIVDDRG
;
A
#
# COMPACT_ATOMS: atom_id res chain seq x y z
N MET A 1 26.97 -0.60 -45.79
CA MET A 1 27.88 -1.75 -45.60
C MET A 1 27.65 -2.24 -44.17
N ILE A 2 27.16 -3.43 -43.82
CA ILE A 2 27.08 -4.75 -44.43
C ILE A 2 25.66 -5.31 -44.18
N ARG A 3 25.05 -5.87 -45.23
CA ARG A 3 23.80 -6.65 -45.22
C ARG A 3 24.08 -8.06 -44.69
N ARG A 4 23.12 -8.69 -44.00
CA ARG A 4 22.68 -10.07 -44.32
C ARG A 4 21.21 -10.28 -43.98
N LEU A 5 20.48 -10.68 -45.01
CA LEU A 5 19.11 -11.16 -45.06
C LEU A 5 19.20 -12.56 -45.71
N ALA A 6 18.58 -13.59 -45.13
CA ALA A 6 18.28 -14.91 -45.70
C ALA A 6 17.25 -15.55 -44.75
N ILE A 7 15.96 -15.73 -45.04
CA ILE A 7 15.23 -16.50 -46.08
C ILE A 7 15.41 -18.03 -45.97
N ALA A 8 14.25 -18.73 -45.94
CA ALA A 8 13.93 -20.11 -46.34
C ALA A 8 14.14 -21.24 -45.30
N THR A 9 13.29 -22.28 -45.10
CA THR A 9 11.91 -22.66 -45.48
C THR A 9 11.61 -24.06 -44.87
N ILE A 10 10.33 -24.38 -44.61
CA ILE A 10 9.64 -25.70 -44.74
C ILE A 10 10.07 -26.89 -43.85
N LEU A 11 9.15 -27.41 -43.00
CA LEU A 11 8.34 -28.62 -43.27
C LEU A 11 7.34 -28.93 -42.12
N PRO A 12 6.06 -29.26 -42.41
CA PRO A 12 5.12 -29.79 -41.43
C PRO A 12 5.18 -31.32 -41.38
N LEU A 13 5.11 -31.92 -40.20
CA LEU A 13 4.88 -33.35 -40.04
C LEU A 13 3.43 -33.60 -39.63
N LEU A 14 2.62 -33.93 -40.63
CA LEU A 14 1.27 -34.46 -40.48
C LEU A 14 1.40 -35.99 -40.35
N LEU A 15 1.00 -36.56 -39.21
CA LEU A 15 0.73 -38.00 -39.11
C LEU A 15 -0.78 -38.17 -38.85
N ALA A 16 -1.47 -38.67 -39.87
CA ALA A 16 -2.85 -39.12 -39.76
C ALA A 16 -2.88 -40.55 -39.21
N ALA A 17 -3.66 -40.78 -38.16
CA ALA A 17 -4.13 -42.11 -37.76
C ALA A 17 -5.66 -42.07 -37.64
N ALA A 18 -6.31 -43.03 -38.28
CA ALA A 18 -7.75 -43.22 -38.37
C ALA A 18 -8.36 -43.72 -37.03
N PRO A 19 -9.69 -43.63 -36.85
CA PRO A 19 -10.30 -43.63 -35.52
C PRO A 19 -10.46 -45.04 -34.97
N LEU A 20 -9.84 -45.32 -33.84
CA LEU A 20 -10.30 -46.39 -32.95
C LEU A 20 -11.38 -45.81 -32.05
N ALA A 21 -12.52 -46.49 -31.99
CA ALA A 21 -13.55 -46.27 -30.98
C ALA A 21 -12.96 -46.61 -29.60
N ALA A 22 -12.36 -45.60 -28.96
CA ALA A 22 -11.89 -45.68 -27.59
C ALA A 22 -13.02 -45.14 -26.69
N GLY A 23 -13.47 -45.97 -25.75
CA GLY A 23 -14.31 -45.50 -24.65
C GLY A 23 -13.66 -44.29 -23.98
N ASP A 24 -14.47 -43.36 -23.49
CA ASP A 24 -14.05 -42.06 -22.94
C ASP A 24 -13.08 -42.27 -21.75
N THR A 25 -11.79 -42.43 -22.05
CA THR A 25 -10.70 -42.53 -21.06
C THR A 25 -10.21 -41.15 -20.65
N SER A 26 -10.91 -40.09 -21.07
CA SER A 26 -10.61 -38.73 -20.67
C SER A 26 -11.02 -38.55 -19.20
N GLY A 27 -10.14 -37.97 -18.39
CA GLY A 27 -10.43 -37.71 -16.99
C GLY A 27 -11.42 -36.58 -16.82
N ARG A 28 -12.39 -36.72 -15.94
CA ARG A 28 -13.42 -35.70 -15.75
C ARG A 28 -13.10 -34.85 -14.54
N ILE A 29 -12.96 -33.55 -14.72
CA ILE A 29 -12.79 -32.62 -13.59
C ILE A 29 -14.16 -32.41 -12.94
N THR A 30 -14.37 -33.06 -11.80
CA THR A 30 -15.67 -33.13 -11.12
C THR A 30 -15.79 -32.19 -9.92
N GLY A 31 -14.66 -31.67 -9.42
CA GLY A 31 -14.65 -30.82 -8.23
C GLY A 31 -13.38 -29.98 -8.05
N LEU A 32 -13.53 -28.89 -7.30
CA LEU A 32 -12.43 -28.07 -6.79
C LEU A 32 -12.61 -27.94 -5.27
N ARG A 33 -11.55 -28.23 -4.52
CA ARG A 33 -11.58 -28.13 -3.06
C ARG A 33 -10.41 -27.29 -2.56
N LEU A 34 -10.72 -26.31 -1.71
CA LEU A 34 -9.74 -25.53 -0.99
C LEU A 34 -9.80 -25.88 0.50
N GLU A 35 -8.70 -26.37 1.05
CA GLU A 35 -8.61 -26.79 2.45
C GLU A 35 -7.38 -26.22 3.15
N PRO A 36 -7.49 -25.84 4.44
CA PRO A 36 -6.34 -25.49 5.26
C PRO A 36 -5.66 -26.77 5.77
N ASN A 37 -4.37 -26.97 5.50
CA ASN A 37 -3.59 -28.09 6.02
C ASN A 37 -2.34 -27.58 6.75
N ALA A 38 -2.27 -27.75 8.08
CA ALA A 38 -1.10 -27.39 8.91
C ALA A 38 -0.50 -25.99 8.64
N GLY A 39 -1.34 -24.99 8.34
CA GLY A 39 -0.91 -23.61 8.05
C GLY A 39 -0.57 -23.33 6.57
N GLN A 40 -0.76 -24.31 5.69
CA GLN A 40 -0.70 -24.20 4.24
C GLN A 40 -2.11 -24.18 3.64
N THR A 41 -2.24 -23.52 2.50
CA THR A 41 -3.44 -23.58 1.67
C THR A 41 -3.24 -24.69 0.65
N GLU A 42 -4.21 -25.58 0.50
CA GLU A 42 -4.17 -26.63 -0.51
C GLU A 42 -5.39 -26.52 -1.44
N LEU A 43 -5.13 -26.46 -2.75
CA LEU A 43 -6.16 -26.52 -3.79
C LEU A 43 -6.09 -27.88 -4.46
N THR A 44 -7.11 -28.72 -4.26
CA THR A 44 -7.25 -30.01 -4.93
C THR A 44 -8.21 -29.88 -6.11
N ILE A 45 -7.71 -30.21 -7.30
CA ILE A 45 -8.49 -30.39 -8.52
C ILE A 45 -8.88 -31.86 -8.59
N GLN A 46 -10.17 -32.15 -8.47
CA GLN A 46 -10.67 -33.52 -8.42
C GLN A 46 -10.90 -34.05 -9.83
N VAL A 47 -10.28 -35.19 -10.12
CA VAL A 47 -10.36 -35.84 -11.43
C VAL A 47 -10.94 -37.24 -11.23
N ASP A 48 -12.07 -37.52 -11.88
CA ASP A 48 -12.73 -38.82 -11.89
C ASP A 48 -12.47 -39.54 -13.21
N GLY A 49 -11.86 -40.74 -13.11
CA GLY A 49 -11.44 -41.53 -14.27
C GLY A 49 -10.29 -40.90 -15.06
N GLY A 50 -9.69 -41.70 -15.96
CA GLY A 50 -8.61 -41.25 -16.85
C GLY A 50 -7.25 -41.00 -16.19
N ALA A 51 -6.17 -41.23 -16.93
CA ALA A 51 -4.84 -40.76 -16.53
C ALA A 51 -4.67 -39.34 -17.07
N VAL A 52 -4.32 -38.40 -16.19
CA VAL A 52 -4.13 -36.98 -16.55
C VAL A 52 -2.69 -36.55 -16.31
N GLU A 53 -2.18 -35.73 -17.20
CA GLU A 53 -0.90 -35.03 -17.04
C GLU A 53 -1.17 -33.54 -16.75
N TRP A 54 -0.20 -32.82 -16.18
CA TRP A 54 -0.35 -31.40 -15.91
C TRP A 54 0.89 -30.61 -16.33
N ALA A 55 0.65 -29.36 -16.74
CA ALA A 55 1.67 -28.34 -16.92
C ALA A 55 1.25 -27.07 -16.19
N ASP A 56 2.16 -26.44 -15.46
CA ASP A 56 1.89 -25.22 -14.71
C ASP A 56 2.80 -24.06 -15.14
N PHE A 57 2.27 -22.84 -15.07
CA PHE A 57 3.04 -21.61 -15.24
C PHE A 57 2.38 -20.45 -14.51
N THR A 58 3.15 -19.41 -14.23
CA THR A 58 2.68 -18.22 -13.50
C THR A 58 2.65 -16.98 -14.39
N LEU A 59 1.67 -16.11 -14.15
CA LEU A 59 1.60 -14.78 -14.75
C LEU A 59 1.76 -13.73 -13.65
N SER A 60 2.58 -12.72 -13.94
CA SER A 60 2.78 -11.54 -13.11
C SER A 60 2.03 -10.37 -13.75
N ASP A 61 1.10 -9.75 -13.00
CA ASP A 61 0.24 -8.62 -13.37
C ASP A 61 -1.08 -8.95 -14.13
N PRO A 62 -2.19 -9.31 -13.43
CA PRO A 62 -2.32 -9.65 -12.00
C PRO A 62 -1.75 -11.04 -11.69
N SER A 63 -1.39 -11.30 -10.42
CA SER A 63 -0.77 -12.57 -10.01
C SER A 63 -1.71 -13.76 -10.22
N ARG A 64 -1.35 -14.63 -11.16
CA ARG A 64 -2.14 -15.82 -11.52
C ARG A 64 -1.27 -17.05 -11.63
N ILE A 65 -1.80 -18.17 -11.19
CA ILE A 65 -1.23 -19.49 -11.44
C ILE A 65 -2.16 -20.20 -12.41
N VAL A 66 -1.60 -20.71 -13.49
CA VAL A 66 -2.34 -21.43 -14.53
C VAL A 66 -1.87 -22.87 -14.53
N ILE A 67 -2.82 -23.80 -14.39
CA ILE A 67 -2.58 -25.24 -14.52
C ILE A 67 -3.37 -25.74 -15.71
N ASP A 68 -2.67 -26.34 -16.67
CA ASP A 68 -3.25 -27.03 -17.81
C ASP A 68 -3.26 -28.53 -17.52
N VAL A 69 -4.45 -29.09 -17.31
CA VAL A 69 -4.66 -30.53 -17.11
C VAL A 69 -4.97 -31.17 -18.46
N VAL A 70 -4.05 -32.00 -18.93
CA VAL A 70 -4.08 -32.66 -20.24
C VAL A 70 -4.71 -34.05 -20.09
N GLY A 71 -5.56 -34.42 -21.06
CA GLY A 71 -6.35 -35.64 -21.04
C GLY A 71 -7.65 -35.51 -20.25
N ALA A 72 -8.15 -34.29 -20.02
CA ALA A 72 -9.31 -34.04 -19.16
C ALA A 72 -10.44 -33.22 -19.80
N ARG A 73 -11.67 -33.46 -19.33
CA ARG A 73 -12.89 -32.70 -19.66
C ARG A 73 -13.46 -32.00 -18.43
N ASN A 74 -13.89 -30.75 -18.60
CA ASN A 74 -14.44 -29.93 -17.53
C ASN A 74 -15.93 -30.23 -17.30
N GLU A 75 -16.28 -30.85 -16.17
CA GLU A 75 -17.67 -31.09 -15.75
C GLU A 75 -18.10 -30.16 -14.59
N LEU A 76 -17.26 -29.19 -14.24
CA LEU A 76 -17.62 -28.19 -13.23
C LEU A 76 -18.74 -27.27 -13.74
N PRO A 77 -19.60 -26.76 -12.85
CA PRO A 77 -20.58 -25.74 -13.21
C PRO A 77 -19.88 -24.53 -13.82
N SER A 78 -20.45 -23.91 -14.86
CA SER A 78 -19.86 -22.79 -15.61
C SER A 78 -19.74 -21.47 -14.82
N SER A 79 -19.91 -21.49 -13.49
CA SER A 79 -19.80 -20.31 -12.65
C SER A 79 -18.34 -19.92 -12.40
N ARG A 80 -18.04 -18.63 -12.57
CA ARG A 80 -16.74 -18.06 -12.18
C ARG A 80 -16.73 -17.83 -10.67
N TYR A 81 -15.81 -18.46 -9.96
CA TYR A 81 -15.69 -18.33 -8.50
C TYR A 81 -14.71 -17.21 -8.14
N GLU A 82 -15.06 -15.96 -8.48
CA GLU A 82 -14.17 -14.79 -8.40
C GLU A 82 -14.09 -14.14 -7.01
N ARG A 83 -14.86 -14.64 -6.02
CA ARG A 83 -14.91 -14.09 -4.65
C ARG A 83 -14.75 -15.17 -3.58
N ILE A 84 -13.81 -16.09 -3.78
CA ILE A 84 -13.52 -17.11 -2.76
C ILE A 84 -12.87 -16.43 -1.56
N ASN A 85 -11.83 -15.61 -1.78
CA ASN A 85 -11.09 -14.86 -0.75
C ASN A 85 -10.68 -15.73 0.46
N ARG A 86 -10.11 -16.91 0.20
CA ARG A 86 -9.68 -17.87 1.23
C ARG A 86 -8.25 -18.30 1.00
N GLY A 87 -7.45 -18.39 2.06
CA GLY A 87 -6.10 -18.94 1.98
C GLY A 87 -5.13 -18.21 1.03
N GLY A 88 -5.36 -16.94 0.72
CA GLY A 88 -4.57 -16.16 -0.25
C GLY A 88 -5.03 -16.32 -1.71
N ILE A 89 -6.11 -17.05 -1.96
CA ILE A 89 -6.73 -17.22 -3.28
C ILE A 89 -7.97 -16.32 -3.36
N LEU A 90 -7.93 -15.38 -4.31
CA LEU A 90 -9.01 -14.43 -4.58
C LEU A 90 -10.15 -15.14 -5.34
N GLY A 91 -9.79 -15.94 -6.33
CA GLY A 91 -10.75 -16.70 -7.12
C GLY A 91 -10.13 -17.86 -7.90
N VAL A 92 -10.98 -18.79 -8.32
CA VAL A 92 -10.59 -19.92 -9.17
C VAL A 92 -11.55 -20.01 -10.36
N ARG A 93 -10.98 -20.21 -11.55
CA ARG A 93 -11.73 -20.40 -12.80
C ARG A 93 -11.24 -21.67 -13.46
N ALA A 94 -12.17 -22.54 -13.86
CA ALA A 94 -11.86 -23.72 -14.67
C ALA A 94 -12.64 -23.61 -16.00
N SER A 95 -11.95 -23.82 -17.11
CA SER A 95 -12.56 -23.76 -18.45
C SER A 95 -11.91 -24.77 -19.39
N GLN A 96 -12.69 -25.37 -20.28
CA GLN A 96 -12.17 -26.19 -21.36
C GLN A 96 -11.37 -25.31 -22.32
N TYR A 97 -10.04 -25.47 -22.36
CA TYR A 97 -9.14 -24.68 -23.21
C TYR A 97 -8.97 -25.29 -24.60
N ALA A 98 -8.85 -26.62 -24.65
CA ALA A 98 -8.84 -27.43 -25.87
C ALA A 98 -9.68 -28.70 -25.63
N PRO A 99 -10.04 -29.50 -26.66
CA PRO A 99 -10.92 -30.66 -26.50
C PRO A 99 -10.53 -31.63 -25.38
N ASP A 100 -9.23 -31.79 -25.13
CA ASP A 100 -8.68 -32.67 -24.08
C ASP A 100 -7.82 -31.89 -23.05
N VAL A 101 -7.95 -30.57 -22.97
CA VAL A 101 -7.20 -29.75 -22.01
C VAL A 101 -8.13 -28.84 -21.22
N VAL A 102 -8.14 -28.99 -19.89
CA VAL A 102 -8.81 -28.05 -18.99
C VAL A 102 -7.79 -27.11 -18.37
N ARG A 103 -8.02 -25.81 -18.55
CA ARG A 103 -7.22 -24.77 -17.93
C ARG A 103 -7.87 -24.30 -16.63
N VAL A 104 -7.16 -24.44 -15.53
CA VAL A 104 -7.52 -23.92 -14.21
C VAL A 104 -6.67 -22.69 -13.92
N VAL A 105 -7.31 -21.53 -13.78
CA VAL A 105 -6.66 -20.26 -13.44
C VAL A 105 -7.00 -19.92 -12.00
N VAL A 106 -5.97 -19.80 -11.18
CA VAL A 106 -6.06 -19.41 -9.77
C VAL A 106 -5.57 -17.97 -9.65
N ASP A 107 -6.48 -17.06 -9.32
CA ASP A 107 -6.17 -15.67 -9.00
C ASP A 107 -5.68 -15.62 -7.55
N VAL A 108 -4.40 -15.29 -7.35
CA VAL A 108 -3.78 -15.22 -6.02
C VAL A 108 -3.53 -13.78 -5.61
N GLU A 109 -3.66 -13.49 -4.33
CA GLU A 109 -3.50 -12.13 -3.78
C GLU A 109 -2.07 -11.60 -3.98
N ARG A 110 -1.08 -12.49 -3.96
CA ARG A 110 0.33 -12.21 -4.17
C ARG A 110 1.03 -13.43 -4.76
N HIS A 111 2.18 -13.24 -5.39
CA HIS A 111 2.96 -14.34 -5.95
C HIS A 111 3.34 -15.34 -4.84
N ALA A 112 2.71 -16.52 -4.85
CA ALA A 112 2.89 -17.55 -3.85
C ALA A 112 3.77 -18.67 -4.42
N ARG A 113 4.76 -19.11 -3.65
CA ARG A 113 5.48 -20.36 -3.98
C ARG A 113 4.51 -21.52 -3.81
N TYR A 114 4.44 -22.41 -4.79
CA TYR A 114 3.58 -23.59 -4.76
C TYR A 114 4.33 -24.81 -5.28
N THR A 115 3.81 -25.98 -4.94
CA THR A 115 4.26 -27.26 -5.50
C THR A 115 3.04 -28.04 -5.93
N VAL A 116 3.09 -28.60 -7.14
CA VAL A 116 2.03 -29.45 -7.66
C VAL A 116 2.38 -30.91 -7.36
N VAL A 117 1.49 -31.61 -6.65
CA VAL A 117 1.66 -33.02 -6.30
C VAL A 117 0.47 -33.83 -6.82
N GLN A 118 0.75 -35.02 -7.33
CA GLN A 118 -0.29 -35.96 -7.74
C GLN A 118 -0.92 -36.61 -6.50
N VAL A 119 -2.25 -36.65 -6.45
CA VAL A 119 -3.00 -37.32 -5.38
C VAL A 119 -3.96 -38.35 -5.97
N PRO A 120 -4.41 -39.37 -5.19
CA PRO A 120 -5.31 -40.42 -5.69
C PRO A 120 -6.61 -39.89 -6.29
N ASP A 121 -7.09 -38.74 -5.82
CA ASP A 121 -8.33 -38.09 -6.26
C ASP A 121 -8.10 -36.96 -7.28
N GLY A 122 -6.89 -36.79 -7.85
CA GLY A 122 -6.56 -35.78 -8.87
C GLY A 122 -5.22 -35.07 -8.68
N VAL A 123 -5.20 -33.74 -8.89
CA VAL A 123 -3.98 -32.91 -8.81
C VAL A 123 -4.10 -31.91 -7.66
N ARG A 124 -3.11 -31.84 -6.77
CA ARG A 124 -3.12 -30.95 -5.60
C ARG A 124 -2.03 -29.90 -5.71
N LEU A 125 -2.41 -28.65 -5.58
CA LEU A 125 -1.49 -27.53 -5.43
C LEU A 125 -1.32 -27.23 -3.94
N VAL A 126 -0.10 -27.42 -3.45
CA VAL A 126 0.30 -27.10 -2.08
C VAL A 126 1.02 -25.76 -2.10
N PHE A 127 0.40 -24.74 -1.51
CA PHE A 127 0.99 -23.43 -1.40
C PHE A 127 1.92 -23.38 -0.18
N ALA A 128 3.13 -22.86 -0.36
CA ALA A 128 4.10 -22.74 0.72
C ALA A 128 3.53 -21.92 1.89
N PRO A 129 3.90 -22.22 3.15
CA PRO A 129 3.36 -21.52 4.32
C PRO A 129 3.72 -20.03 4.21
N GLY A 130 2.71 -19.18 4.11
CA GLY A 130 2.93 -17.77 3.80
C GLY A 130 1.65 -16.97 3.64
N ALA A 131 1.06 -16.59 4.78
CA ALA A 131 -0.02 -15.61 5.00
C ALA A 131 -1.37 -15.83 4.31
N GLY A 132 -1.91 -17.05 4.36
CA GLY A 132 -3.35 -17.23 4.32
C GLY A 132 -3.94 -17.04 5.73
N ARG A 133 -4.97 -16.22 5.89
CA ARG A 133 -5.81 -16.22 7.12
C ARG A 133 -6.44 -17.61 7.29
N ALA A 134 -6.64 -18.07 8.52
CA ALA A 134 -7.44 -19.28 8.77
C ALA A 134 -8.80 -19.14 8.06
N PHE A 135 -9.19 -20.17 7.30
CA PHE A 135 -10.39 -20.14 6.47
C PHE A 135 -11.10 -21.49 6.54
N ASP A 136 -12.44 -21.47 6.43
CA ASP A 136 -13.23 -22.69 6.36
C ASP A 136 -13.09 -23.39 5.01
N LEU A 137 -13.18 -24.72 4.99
CA LEU A 137 -13.14 -25.52 3.77
C LEU A 137 -14.11 -24.98 2.71
N TRP A 138 -13.62 -24.82 1.49
CA TRP A 138 -14.41 -24.43 0.33
C TRP A 138 -14.42 -25.57 -0.68
N THR A 139 -15.59 -25.90 -1.23
CA THR A 139 -15.72 -26.97 -2.22
C THR A 139 -16.74 -26.59 -3.27
N VAL A 140 -16.44 -26.97 -4.51
CA VAL A 140 -17.32 -26.88 -5.67
C VAL A 140 -17.30 -28.23 -6.36
N GLY A 141 -18.44 -28.65 -6.90
CA GLY A 141 -18.58 -29.94 -7.57
C GLY A 141 -18.91 -31.06 -6.59
N THR A 142 -18.95 -32.29 -7.09
CA THR A 142 -19.44 -33.44 -6.34
C THR A 142 -18.33 -33.97 -5.42
N PRO A 143 -18.53 -34.00 -4.09
CA PRO A 143 -17.50 -34.50 -3.18
C PRO A 143 -17.23 -36.00 -3.44
N PRO A 144 -15.95 -36.44 -3.45
CA PRO A 144 -15.61 -37.84 -3.57
C PRO A 144 -16.21 -38.63 -2.42
N ARG A 145 -16.70 -39.83 -2.76
CA ARG A 145 -17.32 -40.77 -1.84
C ARG A 145 -16.39 -41.03 -0.66
N ALA A 146 -16.82 -40.63 0.54
CA ALA A 146 -16.00 -40.56 1.75
C ALA A 146 -15.31 -41.88 2.12
N ARG A 147 -14.02 -41.80 2.48
CA ARG A 147 -13.46 -42.59 3.58
C ARG A 147 -13.08 -41.64 4.71
N SER A 148 -14.04 -41.44 5.59
CA SER A 148 -13.92 -40.79 6.89
C SER A 148 -13.01 -41.62 7.81
N ALA A 149 -11.81 -41.13 8.10
CA ALA A 149 -11.02 -41.55 9.26
C ALA A 149 -9.83 -40.58 9.52
N ALA A 150 -10.09 -39.30 9.76
CA ALA A 150 -9.05 -38.40 10.31
C ALA A 150 -9.58 -37.06 10.84
N ALA A 151 -10.68 -36.54 10.29
CA ALA A 151 -11.26 -35.26 10.71
C ALA A 151 -12.08 -35.32 12.02
N SER A 152 -12.09 -36.44 12.74
CA SER A 152 -12.77 -36.57 14.04
C SER A 152 -11.89 -36.19 15.24
N ALA A 153 -10.64 -35.76 15.05
CA ALA A 153 -9.77 -35.43 16.19
C ALA A 153 -9.86 -33.94 16.59
N ALA A 154 -9.97 -33.02 15.64
CA ALA A 154 -10.00 -31.58 15.92
C ALA A 154 -11.39 -31.07 16.33
N ALA A 155 -12.46 -31.59 15.73
CA ALA A 155 -13.83 -31.33 16.18
C ALA A 155 -14.13 -31.95 17.56
N VAL A 156 -13.37 -32.98 17.96
CA VAL A 156 -13.45 -33.57 19.30
C VAL A 156 -12.72 -32.71 20.33
N GLN A 157 -11.72 -31.89 19.98
CA GLN A 157 -11.02 -31.05 20.97
C GLN A 157 -11.79 -29.76 21.29
N THR A 158 -12.41 -29.11 20.31
CA THR A 158 -13.29 -27.95 20.58
C THR A 158 -14.61 -28.38 21.20
N ALA A 159 -15.14 -29.54 20.80
CA ALA A 159 -16.25 -30.18 21.50
C ALA A 159 -15.84 -30.71 22.88
N ALA A 160 -14.58 -31.07 23.13
CA ALA A 160 -14.08 -31.49 24.44
C ALA A 160 -13.82 -30.32 25.37
N ALA A 161 -13.39 -29.14 24.90
CA ALA A 161 -13.26 -27.97 25.75
C ALA A 161 -14.64 -27.43 26.16
N VAL A 162 -15.59 -27.36 25.22
CA VAL A 162 -16.99 -27.00 25.53
C VAL A 162 -17.69 -28.13 26.31
N ARG A 163 -17.38 -29.42 26.04
CA ARG A 163 -17.83 -30.54 26.89
C ARG A 163 -17.09 -30.63 28.21
N GLN A 164 -15.90 -30.09 28.41
CA GLN A 164 -15.19 -30.12 29.68
C GLN A 164 -15.73 -29.03 30.60
N VAL A 165 -16.02 -27.83 30.07
CA VAL A 165 -16.78 -26.81 30.81
C VAL A 165 -18.21 -27.29 31.08
N ALA A 166 -18.87 -27.92 30.09
CA ALA A 166 -20.18 -28.55 30.29
C ALA A 166 -20.16 -29.90 31.04
N GLN A 167 -19.00 -30.55 31.24
CA GLN A 167 -18.82 -31.77 32.05
C GLN A 167 -18.47 -31.42 33.49
N GLN A 168 -17.73 -30.33 33.73
CA GLN A 168 -17.60 -29.74 35.06
C GLN A 168 -18.97 -29.30 35.58
N GLN A 169 -19.79 -28.63 34.76
CA GLN A 169 -21.19 -28.31 35.10
C GLN A 169 -22.15 -29.54 35.09
N ARG A 170 -21.76 -30.70 34.54
CA ARG A 170 -22.57 -31.95 34.60
C ARG A 170 -22.21 -32.88 35.75
N GLN A 171 -21.14 -32.62 36.48
CA GLN A 171 -20.79 -33.36 37.70
C GLN A 171 -21.39 -32.72 38.96
N GLU A 172 -22.23 -31.71 38.82
CA GLU A 172 -23.01 -31.17 39.92
C GLU A 172 -24.25 -32.04 40.14
N ARG A 173 -24.36 -32.58 41.36
CA ARG A 173 -25.45 -33.46 41.77
C ARG A 173 -26.78 -32.76 41.48
N ARG A 174 -27.65 -33.41 40.68
CA ARG A 174 -28.95 -32.85 40.32
C ARG A 174 -29.93 -33.08 41.47
N ILE A 175 -30.62 -32.03 41.88
CA ILE A 175 -31.54 -32.06 43.01
C ILE A 175 -33.00 -32.00 42.50
N THR A 176 -33.87 -32.80 43.12
CA THR A 176 -35.32 -32.70 42.96
C THR A 176 -35.92 -32.56 44.34
N VAL A 177 -36.41 -31.37 44.67
CA VAL A 177 -36.91 -31.01 46.00
C VAL A 177 -38.13 -30.10 45.86
N THR A 178 -39.08 -30.29 46.76
CA THR A 178 -40.28 -29.47 46.86
C THR A 178 -40.35 -28.88 48.26
N PHE A 179 -40.37 -27.56 48.34
CA PHE A 179 -40.52 -26.80 49.58
C PHE A 179 -41.86 -26.07 49.54
N GLN A 180 -42.66 -26.24 50.60
CA GLN A 180 -43.92 -25.55 50.81
C GLN A 180 -43.81 -24.82 52.14
N GLU A 181 -43.80 -23.48 52.10
CA GLU A 181 -43.71 -22.62 53.30
C GLU A 181 -42.55 -22.96 54.25
N ALA A 182 -41.43 -23.48 53.72
CA ALA A 182 -40.27 -23.87 54.52
C ALA A 182 -39.41 -22.65 54.89
N ASP A 183 -38.76 -22.63 56.06
CA ASP A 183 -37.81 -21.56 56.40
C ASP A 183 -36.59 -21.62 55.46
N ILE A 184 -36.16 -20.47 54.94
CA ILE A 184 -34.98 -20.36 54.07
C ILE A 184 -33.73 -20.99 54.70
N ARG A 185 -33.58 -20.99 56.03
CA ARG A 185 -32.46 -21.61 56.74
C ARG A 185 -32.50 -23.13 56.66
N ASP A 186 -33.69 -23.71 56.70
CA ASP A 186 -33.91 -25.15 56.56
C ASP A 186 -33.68 -25.58 55.11
N VAL A 187 -34.06 -24.73 54.15
CA VAL A 187 -33.72 -24.91 52.74
C VAL A 187 -32.20 -24.91 52.56
N LEU A 188 -31.49 -23.90 53.07
CA LEU A 188 -30.03 -23.82 53.00
C LEU A 188 -29.34 -25.03 53.66
N SER A 189 -29.86 -25.51 54.78
CA SER A 189 -29.35 -26.69 55.48
C SER A 189 -29.56 -27.96 54.64
N SER A 190 -30.72 -28.09 53.99
CA SER A 190 -31.02 -29.21 53.07
C SER A 190 -30.08 -29.21 51.86
N PHE A 191 -29.76 -28.03 51.32
CA PHE A 191 -28.78 -27.88 50.24
C PHE A 191 -27.35 -28.16 50.72
N ALA A 192 -26.98 -27.75 51.93
CA ALA A 192 -25.68 -28.05 52.53
C ALA A 192 -25.49 -29.58 52.73
N GLU A 193 -26.51 -30.26 53.24
CA GLU A 193 -26.52 -31.71 53.42
C GLU A 193 -26.47 -32.46 52.08
N PHE A 194 -27.22 -31.99 51.09
CA PHE A 194 -27.23 -32.59 49.75
C PHE A 194 -25.89 -32.41 49.01
N THR A 195 -25.23 -31.27 49.17
CA THR A 195 -23.99 -30.92 48.45
C THR A 195 -22.73 -31.35 49.20
N GLY A 196 -22.82 -31.62 50.50
CA GLY A 196 -21.67 -31.85 51.38
C GLY A 196 -20.81 -30.61 51.60
N ARG A 197 -21.30 -29.41 51.25
CA ARG A 197 -20.61 -28.13 51.42
C ARG A 197 -21.16 -27.38 52.62
N SER A 198 -20.28 -26.66 53.33
CA SER A 198 -20.70 -25.79 54.43
C SER A 198 -21.34 -24.52 53.88
N ILE A 199 -22.65 -24.37 54.09
CA ILE A 199 -23.40 -23.15 53.75
C ILE A 199 -23.76 -22.42 55.05
N VAL A 200 -23.34 -21.17 55.18
CA VAL A 200 -23.57 -20.37 56.39
C VAL A 200 -24.55 -19.24 56.07
N PRO A 201 -25.75 -19.21 56.69
CA PRO A 201 -26.69 -18.10 56.52
C PRO A 201 -26.19 -16.87 57.29
N GLY A 202 -26.17 -15.71 56.61
CA GLY A 202 -25.91 -14.43 57.25
C GLY A 202 -27.07 -13.95 58.12
N MET A 203 -26.80 -12.95 58.99
CA MET A 203 -27.76 -12.46 60.01
C MET A 203 -29.08 -11.91 59.45
N GLY A 204 -29.17 -11.60 58.16
CA GLY A 204 -30.38 -11.12 57.49
C GLY A 204 -31.06 -12.13 56.57
N VAL A 205 -30.75 -13.42 56.71
CA VAL A 205 -31.43 -14.51 56.01
C VAL A 205 -32.62 -14.97 56.86
N ALA A 206 -33.81 -14.45 56.54
CA ALA A 206 -35.08 -14.77 57.19
C ALA A 206 -36.23 -14.69 56.17
N GLY A 207 -37.13 -15.67 56.17
CA GLY A 207 -38.27 -15.73 55.25
C GLY A 207 -38.69 -17.16 54.94
N THR A 208 -39.91 -17.34 54.46
CA THR A 208 -40.43 -18.63 54.00
C THR A 208 -40.27 -18.77 52.49
N VAL A 209 -39.83 -19.95 52.07
CA VAL A 209 -39.58 -20.31 50.67
C VAL A 209 -40.60 -21.34 50.22
N THR A 210 -41.27 -21.04 49.11
CA THR A 210 -42.08 -22.00 48.38
C THR A 210 -41.46 -22.17 47.00
N ALA A 211 -40.84 -23.33 46.77
CA ALA A 211 -40.11 -23.61 45.54
C ALA A 211 -40.20 -25.08 45.18
N GLU A 212 -40.46 -25.36 43.90
CA GLU A 212 -40.45 -26.71 43.35
C GLU A 212 -39.35 -26.80 42.29
N ILE A 213 -38.34 -27.62 42.56
CA ILE A 213 -37.21 -27.83 41.67
C ILE A 213 -37.23 -29.27 41.20
N ARG A 214 -37.30 -29.46 39.88
CA ARG A 214 -37.28 -30.79 39.26
C ARG A 214 -36.04 -30.95 38.40
N ASN A 215 -35.20 -31.91 38.78
CA ASN A 215 -34.05 -32.33 38.00
C ASN A 215 -33.15 -31.16 37.55
N GLN A 216 -32.77 -30.26 38.46
CA GLN A 216 -31.87 -29.14 38.17
C GLN A 216 -30.50 -29.32 38.82
N PRO A 217 -29.42 -28.75 38.25
CA PRO A 217 -28.15 -28.56 38.96
C PRO A 217 -28.37 -27.80 40.28
N TRP A 218 -27.70 -28.23 41.36
CA TRP A 218 -27.96 -27.69 42.70
C TRP A 218 -27.50 -26.23 42.86
N ASP A 219 -26.44 -25.83 42.15
CA ASP A 219 -25.86 -24.50 42.11
C ASP A 219 -26.83 -23.50 41.47
N VAL A 220 -27.37 -23.86 40.30
CA VAL A 220 -28.39 -23.08 39.56
C VAL A 220 -29.68 -23.02 40.37
N ALA A 221 -30.08 -24.13 40.99
CA ALA A 221 -31.27 -24.20 41.84
C ALA A 221 -31.15 -23.29 43.08
N LEU A 222 -30.00 -23.34 43.76
CA LEU A 222 -29.70 -22.51 44.92
C LEU A 222 -29.64 -21.03 44.53
N GLU A 223 -28.90 -20.67 43.47
CA GLU A 223 -28.82 -19.29 42.99
C GLU A 223 -30.20 -18.74 42.61
N THR A 224 -31.03 -19.55 41.96
CA THR A 224 -32.38 -19.14 41.53
C THR A 224 -33.28 -18.87 42.74
N ILE A 225 -33.25 -19.73 43.76
CA ILE A 225 -33.98 -19.49 45.01
C ILE A 225 -33.46 -18.23 45.69
N LEU A 226 -32.14 -18.10 45.86
CA LEU A 226 -31.57 -16.94 46.54
C LEU A 226 -31.92 -15.63 45.83
N ARG A 227 -31.77 -15.60 44.50
CA ARG A 227 -32.06 -14.40 43.70
C ARG A 227 -33.54 -14.02 43.74
N ALA A 228 -34.47 -14.99 43.79
CA ALA A 228 -35.90 -14.72 43.92
C ALA A 228 -36.27 -14.02 45.24
N TYR A 229 -35.48 -14.24 46.30
CA TYR A 229 -35.67 -13.65 47.63
C TYR A 229 -34.66 -12.53 47.94
N GLY A 230 -33.95 -12.00 46.93
CA GLY A 230 -33.01 -10.88 47.10
C GLY A 230 -31.73 -11.22 47.88
N LEU A 231 -31.39 -12.50 47.96
CA LEU A 231 -30.18 -13.02 48.58
C LEU A 231 -29.15 -13.39 47.49
N ALA A 232 -27.87 -13.37 47.85
CA ALA A 232 -26.78 -13.84 47.00
C ALA A 232 -25.81 -14.71 47.81
N ALA A 233 -25.27 -15.73 47.13
CA ALA A 233 -24.23 -16.59 47.66
C ALA A 233 -22.86 -16.08 47.23
N GLN A 234 -21.90 -16.03 48.16
CA GLN A 234 -20.50 -15.72 47.91
C GLN A 234 -19.66 -16.91 48.39
N GLU A 235 -18.86 -17.47 47.49
CA GLU A 235 -17.87 -18.49 47.86
C GLU A 235 -16.61 -17.80 48.38
N LEU A 236 -16.24 -18.11 49.63
CA LEU A 236 -15.01 -17.63 50.22
C LEU A 236 -13.82 -18.48 49.73
N PRO A 237 -12.58 -17.96 49.76
CA PRO A 237 -11.38 -18.72 49.41
C PRO A 237 -11.19 -20.02 50.23
N SER A 238 -11.89 -20.14 51.37
CA SER A 238 -11.91 -21.33 52.23
C SER A 238 -12.88 -22.43 51.77
N GLY A 239 -13.64 -22.24 50.69
CA GLY A 239 -14.63 -23.21 50.18
C GLY A 239 -15.96 -23.22 50.92
N ILE A 240 -16.18 -22.29 51.85
CA ILE A 240 -17.45 -22.07 52.56
C ILE A 240 -18.33 -21.13 51.73
N ILE A 241 -19.60 -21.50 51.54
CA ILE A 241 -20.58 -20.66 50.84
C ILE A 241 -21.31 -19.81 51.88
N ARG A 242 -21.16 -18.48 51.81
CA ARG A 242 -21.88 -17.55 52.66
C ARG A 242 -23.05 -16.96 51.89
N VAL A 243 -24.24 -16.93 52.51
CA VAL A 243 -25.45 -16.35 51.90
C VAL A 243 -25.83 -15.07 52.63
N ASP A 244 -25.95 -13.97 51.91
CA ASP A 244 -26.30 -12.66 52.45
C ASP A 244 -27.28 -11.90 51.53
N ALA A 245 -27.93 -10.85 52.05
CA ALA A 245 -28.79 -9.98 51.23
C ALA A 245 -27.95 -9.13 50.27
N VAL A 246 -28.40 -8.99 49.01
CA VAL A 246 -27.67 -8.30 47.94
C VAL A 246 -27.32 -6.85 48.32
N GLU A 247 -28.23 -6.13 48.99
CA GLU A 247 -27.99 -4.76 49.46
C GLU A 247 -26.84 -4.67 50.47
N ARG A 248 -26.68 -5.66 51.36
CA ARG A 248 -25.60 -5.67 52.36
C ARG A 248 -24.25 -6.10 51.79
N LEU A 249 -24.23 -6.87 50.70
CA LEU A 249 -22.99 -7.17 49.97
C LEU A 249 -22.45 -5.89 49.31
N ARG A 250 -23.34 -5.08 48.71
CA ARG A 250 -22.98 -3.75 48.19
C ARG A 250 -22.47 -2.81 49.28
N GLU A 251 -23.08 -2.82 50.46
CA GLU A 251 -22.61 -2.03 51.62
C GLU A 251 -21.26 -2.51 52.19
N ARG A 252 -20.90 -3.79 52.02
CA ARG A 252 -19.58 -4.32 52.43
C ARG A 252 -18.50 -4.07 51.39
N GLU A 253 -18.82 -4.09 50.09
CA GLU A 253 -17.93 -3.57 49.05
C GLU A 253 -17.57 -2.09 49.32
N VAL A 254 -18.48 -1.32 49.94
CA VAL A 254 -18.21 0.05 50.43
C VAL A 254 -17.25 0.09 51.64
N GLN A 255 -17.04 -1.00 52.36
CA GLN A 255 -16.10 -1.07 53.50
C GLN A 255 -14.69 -1.53 53.13
N GLU A 256 -14.44 -1.93 51.87
CA GLU A 256 -13.08 -2.24 51.45
C GLU A 256 -12.22 -0.97 51.51
N THR A 257 -11.04 -1.10 52.13
CA THR A 257 -10.14 0.02 52.35
C THR A 257 -9.41 0.37 51.05
N LEU A 258 -9.42 1.64 50.70
CA LEU A 258 -8.66 2.16 49.57
C LEU A 258 -7.17 2.16 49.93
N VAL A 259 -6.35 1.54 49.08
CA VAL A 259 -4.90 1.51 49.18
C VAL A 259 -4.32 2.35 48.04
N THR A 260 -3.25 3.08 48.32
CA THR A 260 -2.52 3.82 47.29
C THR A 260 -1.24 3.08 46.94
N GLN A 261 -1.07 2.75 45.66
CA GLN A 261 0.14 2.17 45.11
C GLN A 261 0.73 3.06 44.02
N THR A 262 2.06 3.09 43.94
CA THR A 262 2.78 3.84 42.92
C THR A 262 3.50 2.87 41.98
N PHE A 263 3.34 3.08 40.68
CA PHE A 263 3.98 2.30 39.63
C PHE A 263 4.92 3.20 38.82
N ARG A 264 6.15 2.73 38.61
CA ARG A 264 7.13 3.40 37.75
C ARG A 264 7.04 2.83 36.34
N ILE A 265 6.86 3.70 35.35
CA ILE A 265 6.72 3.33 33.95
C ILE A 265 8.04 3.62 33.21
N ASN A 266 8.48 2.71 32.36
CA ASN A 266 9.83 2.78 31.76
C ASN A 266 9.83 3.21 30.29
N TYR A 267 8.90 2.69 29.49
CA TYR A 267 8.91 2.84 28.02
C TYR A 267 7.78 3.73 27.51
N VAL A 268 6.59 3.62 28.09
CA VAL A 268 5.40 4.35 27.64
C VAL A 268 5.22 5.65 28.45
N PRO A 269 4.80 6.77 27.82
CA PRO A 269 4.45 7.97 28.56
C PRO A 269 3.20 7.73 29.43
N VAL A 270 3.29 8.08 30.72
CA VAL A 270 2.24 7.79 31.70
C VAL A 270 0.89 8.44 31.38
N GLN A 271 0.86 9.53 30.60
CA GLN A 271 -0.39 10.18 30.14
C GLN A 271 -1.26 9.25 29.30
N GLU A 272 -0.64 8.42 28.45
CA GLU A 272 -1.35 7.48 27.57
C GLU A 272 -1.91 6.28 28.35
N LEU A 273 -1.29 5.93 29.48
CA LEU A 273 -1.78 4.85 30.35
C LEU A 273 -3.00 5.28 31.18
N VAL A 274 -3.13 6.54 31.56
CA VAL A 274 -4.29 6.98 32.36
C VAL A 274 -5.59 6.86 31.58
N THR A 275 -5.58 7.17 30.28
CA THR A 275 -6.77 7.09 29.43
C THR A 275 -7.25 5.65 29.24
N THR A 276 -6.32 4.70 29.16
CA THR A 276 -6.65 3.26 29.00
C THR A 276 -7.06 2.62 30.32
N LEU A 277 -6.45 3.01 31.44
CA LEU A 277 -6.72 2.44 32.77
C LEU A 277 -7.94 3.04 33.47
N GLN A 278 -8.47 4.18 33.00
CA GLN A 278 -9.66 4.82 33.57
C GLN A 278 -10.91 3.94 33.62
N GLY A 279 -11.03 2.94 32.73
CA GLY A 279 -12.15 2.00 32.72
C GLY A 279 -12.06 0.88 33.76
N LEU A 280 -10.87 0.66 34.33
CA LEU A 280 -10.62 -0.43 35.30
C LEU A 280 -10.78 0.02 36.76
N ARG A 281 -10.94 1.33 37.02
CA ARG A 281 -11.08 1.86 38.39
C ARG A 281 -12.44 1.52 38.99
N SER A 282 -12.48 1.39 40.32
CA SER A 282 -13.74 1.39 41.05
C SER A 282 -14.39 2.78 41.04
N PRO A 283 -15.69 2.90 41.35
CA PRO A 283 -16.37 4.20 41.45
C PRO A 283 -15.72 5.17 42.44
N ARG A 284 -14.94 4.65 43.41
CA ARG A 284 -14.23 5.43 44.44
C ARG A 284 -12.73 5.57 44.15
N GLY A 285 -12.24 4.86 43.14
CA GLY A 285 -10.84 4.85 42.76
C GLY A 285 -10.40 6.11 42.03
N ASN A 286 -9.13 6.48 42.21
CA ASN A 286 -8.51 7.57 41.50
C ASN A 286 -7.16 7.15 40.90
N ILE A 287 -6.93 7.56 39.65
CA ILE A 287 -5.69 7.28 38.91
C ILE A 287 -5.11 8.64 38.49
N VAL A 288 -3.89 8.93 38.95
CA VAL A 288 -3.19 10.18 38.68
C VAL A 288 -1.82 9.89 38.08
N ALA A 289 -1.52 10.56 36.96
CA ALA A 289 -0.20 10.54 36.35
C ALA A 289 0.67 11.69 36.85
N ASN A 290 1.95 11.41 37.12
CA ASN A 290 2.99 12.42 37.29
C ASN A 290 3.94 12.39 36.07
N PRO A 291 3.77 13.29 35.08
CA PRO A 291 4.62 13.34 33.88
C PRO A 291 6.10 13.58 34.19
N SER A 292 6.42 14.41 35.19
CA SER A 292 7.80 14.80 35.49
C SER A 292 8.68 13.65 35.97
N THR A 293 8.06 12.61 36.54
CA THR A 293 8.75 11.42 37.08
C THR A 293 8.33 10.13 36.39
N ASN A 294 7.46 10.21 35.37
CA ASN A 294 6.82 9.08 34.69
C ASN A 294 6.26 8.02 35.67
N MET A 295 5.60 8.49 36.73
CA MET A 295 4.98 7.63 37.76
C MET A 295 3.47 7.66 37.67
N LEU A 296 2.85 6.49 37.82
CA LEU A 296 1.41 6.31 37.93
C LEU A 296 1.04 6.07 39.40
N ILE A 297 0.19 6.93 39.94
CA ILE A 297 -0.31 6.84 41.31
C ILE A 297 -1.75 6.36 41.24
N VAL A 298 -2.03 5.19 41.79
CA VAL A 298 -3.37 4.57 41.77
C VAL A 298 -3.83 4.40 43.20
N THR A 299 -5.00 4.96 43.51
CA THR A 299 -5.69 4.78 44.78
C THR A 299 -6.97 4.02 44.53
N ASP A 300 -7.03 2.74 44.91
CA ASP A 300 -8.21 1.89 44.70
C ASP A 300 -8.22 0.70 45.68
N VAL A 301 -9.19 -0.20 45.55
CA VAL A 301 -9.24 -1.48 46.28
C VAL A 301 -8.15 -2.43 45.78
N GLU A 302 -7.67 -3.30 46.66
CA GLU A 302 -6.55 -4.25 46.38
C GLU A 302 -6.81 -5.16 45.17
N SER A 303 -8.06 -5.57 44.96
CA SER A 303 -8.48 -6.39 43.83
C SER A 303 -8.32 -5.66 42.48
N VAL A 304 -8.53 -4.35 42.45
CA VAL A 304 -8.33 -3.52 41.25
C VAL A 304 -6.85 -3.20 41.07
N LEU A 305 -6.13 -2.91 42.16
CA LEU A 305 -4.68 -2.63 42.11
C LEU A 305 -3.89 -3.79 41.48
N SER A 306 -4.21 -5.04 41.85
CA SER A 306 -3.58 -6.22 41.26
C SER A 306 -3.88 -6.39 39.76
N ASN A 307 -5.10 -6.05 39.32
CA ASN A 307 -5.47 -6.04 37.90
C ASN A 307 -4.73 -4.92 37.14
N VAL A 308 -4.66 -3.72 37.71
CA VAL A 308 -3.93 -2.57 37.13
C VAL A 308 -2.44 -2.89 37.04
N ALA A 309 -1.84 -3.48 38.07
CA ALA A 309 -0.44 -3.88 38.07
C ALA A 309 -0.12 -4.87 36.93
N SER A 310 -0.98 -5.87 36.75
CA SER A 310 -0.84 -6.87 35.67
C SER A 310 -0.97 -6.23 34.29
N MET A 311 -1.90 -5.29 34.13
CA MET A 311 -2.12 -4.57 32.87
C MET A 311 -0.94 -3.64 32.54
N VAL A 312 -0.41 -2.91 33.54
CA VAL A 312 0.76 -2.05 33.37
C VAL A 312 1.97 -2.85 32.91
N GLN A 313 2.20 -4.05 33.47
CA GLN A 313 3.31 -4.93 33.03
C GLN A 313 3.16 -5.41 31.57
N GLN A 314 1.93 -5.58 31.08
CA GLN A 314 1.67 -5.97 29.69
C GLN A 314 1.80 -4.80 28.71
N LEU A 315 1.52 -3.58 29.15
CA LEU A 315 1.57 -2.37 28.32
C LEU A 315 2.95 -1.72 28.31
N ASP A 316 3.71 -1.78 29.40
CA ASP A 316 5.07 -1.21 29.51
C ASP A 316 6.12 -2.12 28.87
N ILE A 317 5.96 -2.39 27.57
CA ILE A 317 6.93 -3.15 26.76
C ILE A 317 7.85 -2.21 25.98
N ARG A 318 9.08 -2.67 25.72
CA ARG A 318 10.05 -1.93 24.91
C ARG A 318 9.56 -1.81 23.46
N THR A 319 9.33 -0.58 23.01
CA THR A 319 9.02 -0.30 21.61
C THR A 319 10.27 -0.47 20.73
N PRO A 320 10.22 -1.30 19.67
CA PRO A 320 11.31 -1.40 18.70
C PRO A 320 11.50 -0.09 17.91
N GLN A 321 12.70 0.07 17.35
CA GLN A 321 13.03 1.18 16.44
C GLN A 321 13.08 0.68 15.01
N VAL A 322 12.81 1.56 14.05
CA VAL A 322 12.90 1.29 12.62
C VAL A 322 13.81 2.33 11.99
N ALA A 323 14.86 1.85 11.33
CA ALA A 323 15.68 2.64 10.42
C ALA A 323 15.07 2.59 9.02
N ILE A 324 14.85 3.74 8.39
CA ILE A 324 14.28 3.87 7.06
C ILE A 324 15.33 4.51 6.16
N GLN A 325 15.76 3.78 5.15
CA GLN A 325 16.61 4.28 4.09
C GLN A 325 15.78 4.48 2.82
N ALA A 326 15.71 5.70 2.30
CA ALA A 326 15.12 5.96 1.00
C ALA A 326 16.24 6.21 -0.03
N LYS A 327 16.00 5.84 -1.29
CA LYS A 327 16.86 6.17 -2.43
C LYS A 327 16.00 6.80 -3.53
N ILE A 328 16.23 8.08 -3.79
CA ILE A 328 15.55 8.87 -4.80
C ILE A 328 16.54 9.07 -5.95
N ILE A 329 16.20 8.57 -7.13
CA ILE A 329 17.02 8.66 -8.33
C ILE A 329 16.27 9.50 -9.34
N PHE A 330 16.91 10.58 -9.79
CA PHE A 330 16.39 11.45 -10.83
C PHE A 330 17.38 11.49 -11.99
N VAL A 331 16.94 11.02 -13.16
CA VAL A 331 17.74 11.05 -14.38
C VAL A 331 17.05 11.97 -15.38
N ASN A 332 17.74 13.02 -15.79
CA ASN A 332 17.31 13.92 -16.85
C ASN A 332 18.26 13.77 -18.04
N ARG A 333 17.71 13.40 -19.20
CA ARG A 333 18.43 13.26 -20.46
C ARG A 333 17.84 14.24 -21.46
N SER A 334 18.67 15.07 -22.05
CA SER A 334 18.29 16.00 -23.11
C SER A 334 19.14 15.70 -24.34
N ASN A 335 18.52 15.37 -25.46
CA ASN A 335 19.20 15.26 -26.75
C ASN A 335 18.64 16.33 -27.69
N VAL A 336 19.52 17.09 -28.33
CA VAL A 336 19.17 18.14 -29.28
C VAL A 336 19.98 17.92 -30.54
N GLU A 337 19.29 17.78 -31.66
CA GLU A 337 19.83 17.61 -32.99
C GLU A 337 19.27 18.70 -33.90
N GLU A 338 20.14 19.54 -34.43
CA GLU A 338 19.79 20.58 -35.39
C GLU A 338 20.68 20.49 -36.62
N LEU A 339 20.07 20.56 -37.80
CA LEU A 339 20.77 20.64 -39.07
C LEU A 339 20.07 21.69 -39.93
N GLY A 340 20.82 22.67 -40.40
CA GLY A 340 20.32 23.75 -41.23
C GLY A 340 21.25 24.04 -42.39
N ILE A 341 20.65 24.24 -43.57
CA ILE A 341 21.34 24.82 -44.71
C ILE A 341 20.60 26.11 -45.06
N THR A 342 21.35 27.21 -45.11
CA THR A 342 20.81 28.52 -45.44
C THR A 342 21.57 29.11 -46.61
N TYR A 343 20.84 29.82 -47.47
CA TYR A 343 21.38 30.43 -48.68
C TYR A 343 21.21 31.94 -48.60
N ASP A 344 22.25 32.67 -49.00
CA ASP A 344 22.24 34.12 -49.07
C ASP A 344 22.89 34.54 -50.40
N LEU A 345 22.20 35.34 -51.21
CA LEU A 345 22.68 35.76 -52.52
C LEU A 345 23.07 37.24 -52.48
N LYS A 346 24.35 37.55 -52.64
CA LYS A 346 24.89 38.91 -52.60
C LYS A 346 25.09 39.50 -54.00
N ASP A 347 24.83 40.78 -54.18
CA ASP A 347 25.13 41.51 -55.42
C ASP A 347 26.32 42.45 -55.20
N SER A 348 27.31 42.40 -56.09
CA SER A 348 28.56 43.16 -55.99
C SER A 348 28.38 44.67 -56.19
N ARG A 349 27.20 45.13 -56.64
CA ARG A 349 26.93 46.55 -56.93
C ARG A 349 26.28 47.34 -55.79
N GLY A 350 25.92 46.68 -54.68
CA GLY A 350 25.30 47.33 -53.51
C GLY A 350 23.87 47.80 -53.77
N ASN A 351 23.01 47.62 -52.76
CA ASN A 351 21.56 47.91 -52.75
C ASN A 351 20.67 47.03 -53.65
N GLN A 352 20.06 46.03 -53.03
CA GLN A 352 18.75 45.48 -53.42
C GLN A 352 17.87 45.19 -52.19
N LEU A 353 16.57 45.10 -52.42
CA LEU A 353 15.45 44.99 -51.47
C LEU A 353 15.76 43.99 -50.32
N ASN A 354 15.82 44.46 -49.06
CA ASN A 354 16.35 43.62 -47.99
C ASN A 354 15.29 43.00 -47.07
N ARG A 355 14.08 43.54 -46.97
CA ARG A 355 13.00 42.89 -46.20
C ARG A 355 11.69 43.61 -46.42
N VAL A 356 10.58 42.87 -46.46
CA VAL A 356 9.27 43.46 -46.20
C VAL A 356 9.00 43.30 -44.71
N ALA A 357 8.96 44.39 -43.96
CA ALA A 357 8.63 44.38 -42.53
C ALA A 357 7.27 45.07 -42.31
N PRO A 358 6.36 44.45 -41.54
CA PRO A 358 5.09 45.09 -41.21
C PRO A 358 5.34 46.21 -40.20
N GLY A 359 5.19 47.46 -40.64
CA GLY A 359 5.00 48.63 -39.76
C GLY A 359 6.18 49.07 -38.87
N PHE A 360 7.40 48.53 -39.04
CA PHE A 360 8.56 48.97 -38.23
C PHE A 360 9.86 49.04 -39.04
N ASN A 361 10.51 50.22 -39.04
CA ASN A 361 11.85 50.40 -39.60
C ASN A 361 12.92 50.39 -38.48
N PRO A 362 13.71 49.32 -38.32
CA PRO A 362 14.74 49.19 -37.28
C PRO A 362 15.94 50.11 -37.49
N THR A 363 16.08 50.73 -38.66
CA THR A 363 17.20 51.62 -38.99
C THR A 363 16.91 53.07 -38.62
N THR A 364 15.65 53.50 -38.74
CA THR A 364 15.20 54.87 -38.41
C THR A 364 14.39 54.95 -37.12
N GLY A 365 13.94 53.83 -36.56
CA GLY A 365 13.05 53.76 -35.40
C GLY A 365 11.61 54.20 -35.68
N GLU A 366 11.24 54.34 -36.95
CA GLU A 366 9.93 54.83 -37.38
C GLU A 366 8.88 53.71 -37.39
N VAL A 367 7.73 53.96 -36.75
CA VAL A 367 6.57 53.05 -36.72
C VAL A 367 5.55 53.53 -37.73
N VAL A 368 5.18 52.66 -38.66
CA VAL A 368 4.25 52.95 -39.76
C VAL A 368 2.95 52.15 -39.56
N PRO A 369 1.76 52.65 -39.96
CA PRO A 369 0.47 52.04 -39.61
C PRO A 369 0.38 50.54 -39.96
N LEU A 370 -0.32 49.77 -39.11
CA LEU A 370 -0.57 48.34 -39.34
C LEU A 370 -1.27 48.13 -40.68
N GLY A 371 -0.69 47.28 -41.53
CA GLY A 371 -1.19 46.99 -42.89
C GLY A 371 -0.42 47.66 -44.02
N THR A 372 0.60 48.47 -43.68
CA THR A 372 1.56 49.02 -44.66
C THR A 372 2.88 48.26 -44.59
N ASP A 373 3.22 47.60 -45.69
CA ASP A 373 4.47 46.87 -45.87
C ASP A 373 5.60 47.85 -46.18
N LEU A 374 6.55 48.01 -45.26
CA LEU A 374 7.76 48.79 -45.50
C LEU A 374 8.83 47.88 -46.11
N ILE A 375 9.42 48.34 -47.22
CA ILE A 375 10.60 47.72 -47.80
C ILE A 375 11.83 48.35 -47.14
N LEU A 376 12.54 47.57 -46.31
CA LEU A 376 13.82 48.00 -45.74
C LEU A 376 14.89 47.94 -46.83
N LEU A 377 15.45 49.09 -47.20
CA LEU A 377 16.61 49.19 -48.08
C LEU A 377 17.86 49.39 -47.21
N GLY A 378 18.60 48.31 -46.98
CA GLY A 378 19.92 48.38 -46.34
C GLY A 378 20.61 47.03 -46.37
N GLY A 379 21.81 46.94 -46.94
CA GLY A 379 22.59 45.70 -47.08
C GLY A 379 23.00 45.39 -48.53
N ASN A 380 24.10 44.64 -48.70
CA ASN A 380 24.67 44.23 -50.00
C ASN A 380 24.14 42.86 -50.50
N SER A 381 22.91 42.48 -50.12
CA SER A 381 22.34 41.16 -50.38
C SER A 381 20.93 41.23 -50.99
N ILE A 382 20.65 40.32 -51.91
CA ILE A 382 19.30 39.95 -52.35
C ILE A 382 18.80 38.95 -51.30
N ALA A 383 18.07 39.44 -50.28
CA ALA A 383 17.49 38.62 -49.21
C ALA A 383 16.26 37.80 -49.66
N ALA A 384 16.32 37.18 -50.85
CA ALA A 384 15.18 36.52 -51.50
C ALA A 384 15.35 35.02 -51.71
N LEU A 385 16.47 34.40 -51.31
CA LEU A 385 16.57 32.95 -51.22
C LEU A 385 16.21 32.51 -49.80
N GLY A 386 15.08 31.82 -49.67
CA GLY A 386 14.43 31.52 -48.40
C GLY A 386 15.31 30.74 -47.43
N ASN A 387 15.04 30.93 -46.13
CA ASN A 387 15.66 30.27 -44.97
C ASN A 387 16.92 30.93 -44.37
N ALA A 388 17.41 32.07 -44.90
CA ALA A 388 18.58 32.79 -44.35
C ALA A 388 18.46 33.22 -42.87
N GLU A 389 17.23 33.43 -42.38
CA GLU A 389 16.95 33.83 -40.99
C GLU A 389 16.87 32.64 -40.01
N ALA A 390 16.74 31.39 -40.51
CA ALA A 390 16.57 30.19 -39.68
C ALA A 390 17.90 29.45 -39.48
N ARG A 391 18.87 30.16 -38.89
CA ARG A 391 20.17 29.59 -38.52
C ARG A 391 20.07 28.79 -37.22
N VAL A 392 20.94 27.78 -37.09
CA VAL A 392 21.08 26.96 -35.88
C VAL A 392 21.73 27.81 -34.77
N ALA A 393 21.21 27.72 -33.55
CA ALA A 393 21.75 28.47 -32.41
C ALA A 393 22.93 27.71 -31.78
N GLY A 394 24.13 28.31 -31.79
CA GLY A 394 25.34 27.69 -31.24
C GLY A 394 25.74 26.38 -31.92
N PRO A 395 25.95 26.36 -33.25
CA PRO A 395 26.30 25.15 -33.99
C PRO A 395 27.68 24.61 -33.59
N SER A 396 27.85 23.28 -33.59
CA SER A 396 29.15 22.63 -33.39
C SER A 396 29.93 22.48 -34.70
N LEU A 397 29.23 22.48 -35.84
CA LEU A 397 29.80 22.58 -37.18
C LEU A 397 29.19 23.79 -37.88
N GLN A 398 30.05 24.70 -38.33
CA GLN A 398 29.67 25.85 -39.13
C GLN A 398 30.58 25.93 -40.35
N THR A 399 30.00 25.84 -41.55
CA THR A 399 30.73 25.93 -42.81
C THR A 399 30.10 26.98 -43.71
N ILE A 400 30.94 27.76 -44.38
CA ILE A 400 30.51 28.76 -45.35
C ILE A 400 31.11 28.41 -46.70
N ILE A 401 30.27 28.33 -47.72
CA ILE A 401 30.68 28.12 -49.11
C ILE A 401 30.31 29.39 -49.88
N SER A 402 31.26 29.93 -50.64
CA SER A 402 31.05 31.10 -51.48
C SER A 402 31.23 30.72 -52.94
N LEU A 403 30.20 30.92 -53.75
CA LEU A 403 30.22 30.72 -55.19
C LEU A 403 29.97 32.06 -55.89
N VAL A 404 30.93 32.52 -56.69
CA VAL A 404 30.80 33.76 -57.44
C VAL A 404 30.21 33.46 -58.82
N LEU A 405 29.02 34.00 -59.10
CA LEU A 405 28.30 33.91 -60.37
C LEU A 405 28.23 35.29 -61.03
N GLY A 406 29.31 35.69 -61.71
CA GLY A 406 29.40 36.99 -62.37
C GLY A 406 29.36 38.15 -61.36
N ARG A 407 28.27 38.91 -61.34
CA ARG A 407 28.06 40.00 -60.36
C ARG A 407 27.46 39.53 -59.03
N HIS A 408 26.93 38.31 -58.99
CA HIS A 408 26.28 37.77 -57.81
C HIS A 408 27.21 36.80 -57.08
N THR A 409 27.10 36.71 -55.76
CA THR A 409 27.83 35.74 -54.93
C THR A 409 26.83 34.97 -54.10
N LEU A 410 26.72 33.65 -54.33
CA LEU A 410 25.92 32.76 -53.53
C LEU A 410 26.74 32.29 -52.33
N LEU A 411 26.32 32.72 -51.14
CA LEU A 411 26.81 32.20 -49.87
C LEU A 411 25.89 31.08 -49.41
N THR A 412 26.47 29.94 -49.07
CA THR A 412 25.76 28.82 -48.45
C THR A 412 26.35 28.61 -47.07
N PHE A 413 25.49 28.53 -46.06
CA PHE A 413 25.88 28.21 -44.70
C PHE A 413 25.35 26.82 -44.37
N ILE A 414 26.23 25.95 -43.92
CA ILE A 414 25.89 24.63 -43.40
C ILE A 414 26.16 24.68 -41.91
N ASP A 415 25.10 24.64 -41.13
CA ASP A 415 25.15 24.65 -39.68
C ASP A 415 24.62 23.32 -39.16
N ALA A 416 25.36 22.67 -38.27
CA ALA A 416 24.91 21.46 -37.60
C ALA A 416 25.25 21.50 -36.10
N LEU A 417 24.36 20.92 -35.30
CA LEU A 417 24.48 20.77 -33.86
C LEU A 417 23.94 19.38 -33.47
N GLN A 418 24.73 18.64 -32.70
CA GLN A 418 24.23 17.51 -31.93
C GLN A 418 24.73 17.69 -30.50
N ARG A 419 23.82 17.73 -29.54
CA ARG A 419 24.11 17.94 -28.12
C ARG A 419 23.34 16.92 -27.29
N ALA A 420 24.06 16.12 -26.53
CA ALA A 420 23.50 15.22 -25.54
C ALA A 420 23.94 15.66 -24.14
N GLU A 421 22.97 15.91 -23.27
CA GLU A 421 23.16 16.27 -21.87
C GLU A 421 22.55 15.19 -20.99
N LEU A 422 23.30 14.71 -20.00
CA LEU A 422 22.85 13.75 -19.00
C LEU A 422 23.09 14.34 -17.61
N SER A 423 22.03 14.41 -16.82
CA SER A 423 22.09 14.75 -15.40
C SER A 423 21.52 13.58 -14.61
N ASP A 424 22.33 13.00 -13.72
CA ASP A 424 21.91 11.99 -12.76
C ASP A 424 22.08 12.57 -11.36
N VAL A 425 20.97 12.65 -10.61
CA VAL A 425 20.92 13.16 -9.24
C VAL A 425 20.38 12.05 -8.36
N GLN A 426 21.22 11.60 -7.42
CA GLN A 426 20.88 10.54 -6.46
C GLN A 426 20.87 11.11 -5.05
N ALA A 427 19.79 10.85 -4.31
CA ALA A 427 19.65 11.23 -2.91
C ALA A 427 19.29 10.00 -2.07
N ALA A 428 19.98 9.82 -0.94
CA ALA A 428 19.79 8.68 -0.05
C ALA A 428 19.62 9.10 1.43
N PRO A 429 18.49 9.73 1.80
CA PRO A 429 18.23 10.08 3.19
C PRO A 429 18.03 8.81 4.05
N LEU A 430 18.57 8.85 5.27
CA LEU A 430 18.45 7.82 6.29
C LEU A 430 17.89 8.45 7.57
N ILE A 431 16.85 7.84 8.15
CA ILE A 431 16.23 8.30 9.40
C ILE A 431 15.86 7.09 10.26
N THR A 432 15.97 7.21 11.59
CA THR A 432 15.53 6.17 12.53
C THR A 432 14.47 6.75 13.45
N THR A 433 13.42 5.98 13.72
CA THR A 433 12.32 6.40 14.59
C THR A 433 11.76 5.21 15.37
N LEU A 434 11.01 5.49 16.45
CA LEU A 434 10.28 4.47 17.19
C LEU A 434 9.05 4.00 16.39
N ASP A 435 8.57 2.80 16.71
CA ASP A 435 7.31 2.30 16.16
C ASP A 435 6.14 3.26 16.45
N ASN A 436 5.31 3.49 15.44
CA ASN A 436 4.17 4.42 15.45
C ASN A 436 4.51 5.90 15.69
N GLN A 437 5.78 6.30 15.58
CA GLN A 437 6.20 7.69 15.72
C GLN A 437 6.65 8.29 14.38
N GLU A 438 6.06 9.43 14.01
CA GLU A 438 6.43 10.19 12.83
C GLU A 438 7.84 10.78 12.98
N ALA A 439 8.63 10.66 11.91
CA ALA A 439 9.93 11.29 11.81
C ALA A 439 10.11 11.97 10.45
N GLU A 440 10.81 13.10 10.47
CA GLU A 440 11.08 13.92 9.28
C GLU A 440 12.57 14.27 9.19
N ILE A 441 13.11 14.13 7.98
CA ILE A 441 14.42 14.66 7.60
C ILE A 441 14.25 15.60 6.42
N TRP A 442 14.79 16.80 6.54
CA TRP A 442 14.85 17.80 5.48
C TRP A 442 16.30 18.22 5.25
N VAL A 443 16.71 18.23 3.99
CA VAL A 443 18.04 18.65 3.56
C VAL A 443 17.86 19.60 2.39
N GLY A 444 18.26 20.85 2.56
CA GLY A 444 17.98 21.88 1.57
C GLY A 444 18.51 23.25 1.92
N GLU A 445 18.05 24.25 1.19
CA GLU A 445 18.36 25.65 1.38
C GLU A 445 17.07 26.48 1.49
N ARG A 446 17.18 27.66 2.12
CA ARG A 446 16.08 28.61 2.26
C ARG A 446 16.25 29.71 1.22
N THR A 447 15.49 29.63 0.13
CA THR A 447 15.52 30.61 -0.95
C THR A 447 14.69 31.84 -0.56
N PRO A 448 15.26 33.05 -0.51
CA PRO A 448 14.51 34.26 -0.25
C PRO A 448 13.73 34.68 -1.50
N ILE A 449 12.41 34.82 -1.37
CA ILE A 449 11.56 35.44 -2.38
C ILE A 449 11.23 36.88 -1.97
N ARG A 450 11.28 37.80 -2.93
CA ARG A 450 10.91 39.20 -2.71
C ARG A 450 9.40 39.33 -2.87
N VAL A 451 8.69 39.53 -1.77
CA VAL A 451 7.26 39.84 -1.77
C VAL A 451 7.11 41.35 -1.66
N ILE A 452 6.43 41.95 -2.64
CA ILE A 452 6.12 43.38 -2.63
C ILE A 452 4.73 43.53 -2.01
N ASP A 453 4.67 43.99 -0.77
CA ASP A 453 3.39 44.26 -0.13
C ASP A 453 2.91 45.67 -0.52
N THR A 454 1.84 45.73 -1.31
CA THR A 454 1.21 46.98 -1.74
C THR A 454 0.21 47.52 -0.74
N SER A 455 -0.02 46.86 0.42
CA SER A 455 -0.94 47.32 1.45
C SER A 455 -0.53 48.64 2.14
N GLY A 456 0.71 49.09 1.93
CA GLY A 456 1.20 50.42 2.32
C GLY A 456 0.89 51.54 1.31
N ALA A 457 0.38 51.22 0.11
CA ALA A 457 -0.05 52.21 -0.86
C ALA A 457 -1.43 52.76 -0.47
N GLY A 458 -1.42 53.78 0.40
CA GLY A 458 -2.61 54.52 0.78
C GLY A 458 -3.43 54.97 -0.44
N GLY A 459 -4.76 54.88 -0.33
CA GLY A 459 -5.69 55.30 -1.37
C GLY A 459 -5.47 56.74 -1.84
N ALA A 460 -5.95 57.03 -3.05
CA ALA A 460 -5.79 58.29 -3.75
C ALA A 460 -6.01 59.51 -2.83
N GLY A 461 -4.92 60.18 -2.45
CA GLY A 461 -4.93 61.41 -1.65
C GLY A 461 -4.06 61.42 -0.39
N ALA A 462 -3.53 60.28 0.06
CA ALA A 462 -2.50 60.23 1.12
C ALA A 462 -1.11 60.01 0.52
N VAL A 463 -0.07 60.64 1.08
CA VAL A 463 1.34 60.37 0.73
C VAL A 463 1.64 58.92 1.13
N GLY A 464 1.37 57.99 0.22
CA GLY A 464 1.53 56.55 0.42
C GLY A 464 2.98 56.21 0.66
N GLY A 465 3.26 55.45 1.71
CA GLY A 465 4.60 54.96 2.00
C GLY A 465 5.13 54.12 0.84
N ALA A 466 6.43 54.24 0.56
CA ALA A 466 7.08 53.44 -0.48
C ALA A 466 6.76 51.94 -0.27
N PRO A 467 6.46 51.19 -1.34
CA PRO A 467 6.16 49.76 -1.24
C PRO A 467 7.28 49.05 -0.48
N ARG A 468 6.90 48.31 0.57
CA ARG A 468 7.88 47.58 1.39
C ARG A 468 8.11 46.22 0.74
N ALA A 469 9.34 45.97 0.33
CA ALA A 469 9.79 44.65 -0.08
C ALA A 469 10.16 43.84 1.16
N THR A 470 9.42 42.76 1.43
CA THR A 470 9.76 41.79 2.48
C THR A 470 10.32 40.54 1.82
N ALA A 471 11.39 39.98 2.40
CA ALA A 471 11.93 38.70 1.96
C ALA A 471 11.21 37.57 2.71
N GLN A 472 10.45 36.75 2.00
CA GLN A 472 9.89 35.51 2.55
C GLN A 472 10.86 34.37 2.22
N LEU A 473 11.25 33.57 3.20
CA LEU A 473 12.15 32.44 2.99
C LEU A 473 11.30 31.20 2.68
N VAL A 474 11.54 30.58 1.51
CA VAL A 474 10.90 29.33 1.11
C VAL A 474 11.94 28.22 1.15
N GLU A 475 11.62 27.11 1.80
CA GLU A 475 12.50 25.94 1.90
C GLU A 475 12.45 25.14 0.60
N THR A 476 13.61 24.88 0.00
CA THR A 476 13.75 23.98 -1.14
C THR A 476 14.78 22.90 -0.83
N GLY A 477 14.52 21.67 -1.24
CA GLY A 477 15.44 20.56 -1.00
C GLY A 477 14.74 19.21 -1.03
N ILE A 478 15.36 18.24 -0.37
CA ILE A 478 14.80 16.89 -0.22
C ILE A 478 14.17 16.78 1.16
N ARG A 479 12.87 16.44 1.21
CA ARG A 479 12.13 16.17 2.43
C ARG A 479 11.63 14.74 2.42
N LEU A 480 11.93 13.99 3.47
CA LEU A 480 11.39 12.66 3.71
C LEU A 480 10.68 12.67 5.06
N ARG A 481 9.40 12.36 5.04
CA ARG A 481 8.57 12.17 6.23
C ARG A 481 8.03 10.75 6.22
N VAL A 482 8.14 10.07 7.35
CA VAL A 482 7.76 8.66 7.47
C VAL A 482 7.15 8.37 8.84
N THR A 483 6.09 7.56 8.83
CA THR A 483 5.50 6.97 10.03
C THR A 483 5.49 5.45 9.86
N PRO A 484 6.40 4.70 10.52
CA PRO A 484 6.42 3.26 10.48
C PRO A 484 5.49 2.66 11.53
N THR A 485 4.96 1.48 11.23
CA THR A 485 4.19 0.60 12.11
C THR A 485 4.67 -0.83 11.89
N ILE A 486 5.17 -1.49 12.92
CA ILE A 486 5.60 -2.89 12.88
C ILE A 486 4.39 -3.78 13.09
N THR A 487 4.21 -4.75 12.20
CA THR A 487 3.18 -5.77 12.31
C THR A 487 3.66 -6.99 13.10
N GLY A 488 2.74 -7.81 13.60
CA GLY A 488 3.07 -9.05 14.31
C GLY A 488 3.94 -10.03 13.50
N ASP A 489 3.91 -9.96 12.17
CA ASP A 489 4.75 -10.77 11.28
C ASP A 489 6.15 -10.16 11.03
N ARG A 490 6.58 -9.15 11.81
CA ARG A 490 7.83 -8.39 11.63
C ARG A 490 7.95 -7.69 10.27
N ARG A 491 6.83 -7.31 9.66
CA ARG A 491 6.79 -6.44 8.47
C ARG A 491 6.55 -5.01 8.88
N VAL A 492 7.15 -4.07 8.16
CA VAL A 492 7.03 -2.64 8.43
C VAL A 492 6.01 -2.03 7.47
N LEU A 493 4.88 -1.61 8.01
CA LEU A 493 3.92 -0.76 7.34
C LEU A 493 4.41 0.67 7.46
N MET A 494 4.60 1.37 6.36
CA MET A 494 5.08 2.74 6.39
C MET A 494 4.15 3.64 5.60
N GLN A 495 3.84 4.79 6.17
CA GLN A 495 3.30 5.92 5.41
C GLN A 495 4.46 6.86 5.10
N LEU A 496 4.79 7.00 3.82
CA LEU A 496 5.90 7.82 3.35
C LEU A 496 5.40 9.01 2.55
N HIS A 497 6.04 10.15 2.77
CA HIS A 497 5.95 11.34 1.94
C HIS A 497 7.37 11.78 1.59
N ALA A 498 7.75 11.61 0.33
CA ALA A 498 9.02 12.06 -0.20
C ALA A 498 8.77 13.25 -1.14
N GLU A 499 9.52 14.33 -0.95
CA GLU A 499 9.46 15.54 -1.78
C GLU A 499 10.88 15.95 -2.18
N ARG A 500 11.04 16.39 -3.42
CA ARG A 500 12.22 17.09 -3.92
C ARG A 500 11.76 18.41 -4.52
N SER A 501 12.31 19.51 -4.02
CA SER A 501 12.09 20.85 -4.54
C SER A 501 13.42 21.52 -4.87
N SER A 502 13.43 22.33 -5.92
CA SER A 502 14.59 23.16 -6.29
C SER A 502 14.12 24.51 -6.81
N ALA A 503 14.83 25.57 -6.44
CA ALA A 503 14.61 26.91 -6.98
C ALA A 503 15.38 27.09 -8.30
N VAL A 504 14.69 27.57 -9.33
CA VAL A 504 15.28 27.94 -10.63
C VAL A 504 14.87 29.38 -10.93
N PRO A 505 15.77 30.25 -11.44
CA PRO A 505 15.37 31.59 -11.88
C PRO A 505 14.25 31.53 -12.91
N ALA A 506 13.15 32.26 -12.68
CA ALA A 506 12.03 32.31 -13.61
C ALA A 506 12.36 33.28 -14.77
N PRO A 507 11.87 33.04 -16.00
CA PRO A 507 11.96 34.02 -17.07
C PRO A 507 11.16 35.30 -16.72
N GLY A 508 11.81 36.47 -16.77
CA GLY A 508 11.19 37.78 -16.49
C GLY A 508 11.47 38.33 -15.09
N ASP A 509 10.76 39.39 -14.69
CA ASP A 509 10.94 40.08 -13.38
C ASP A 509 10.17 39.40 -12.22
N ILE A 510 9.71 38.15 -12.43
CA ILE A 510 8.83 37.39 -11.53
C ILE A 510 9.61 36.66 -10.41
N GLY A 511 10.95 36.74 -10.42
CA GLY A 511 11.81 36.16 -9.38
C GLY A 511 12.19 34.70 -9.66
N VAL A 512 11.77 33.78 -8.78
CA VAL A 512 12.18 32.36 -8.79
C VAL A 512 10.99 31.44 -9.02
N GLN A 513 11.18 30.38 -9.81
CA GLN A 513 10.24 29.28 -10.01
C GLN A 513 10.69 28.06 -9.20
N PHE A 514 9.76 27.46 -8.48
CA PHE A 514 10.02 26.22 -7.73
C PHE A 514 9.59 25.02 -8.55
N GLN A 515 10.53 24.12 -8.81
CA GLN A 515 10.24 22.80 -9.38
C GLN A 515 10.09 21.82 -8.23
N THR A 516 8.89 21.27 -8.05
CA THR A 516 8.58 20.32 -6.99
C THR A 516 8.16 18.97 -7.57
N GLN A 517 8.70 17.90 -7.01
CA GLN A 517 8.37 16.51 -7.30
C GLN A 517 8.06 15.84 -5.97
N GLN A 518 6.91 15.18 -5.86
CA GLN A 518 6.50 14.56 -4.61
C GLN A 518 5.84 13.20 -4.84
N GLY A 519 6.00 12.29 -3.88
CA GLY A 519 5.38 10.98 -3.86
C GLY A 519 4.94 10.61 -2.46
N SER A 520 3.66 10.29 -2.31
CA SER A 520 3.06 9.87 -1.04
C SER A 520 2.45 8.49 -1.22
N SER A 521 2.83 7.55 -0.37
CA SER A 521 2.33 6.17 -0.43
C SER A 521 2.29 5.52 0.94
N ARG A 522 1.40 4.54 1.09
CA ARG A 522 1.36 3.66 2.25
C ARG A 522 1.65 2.25 1.75
N LEU A 523 2.77 1.67 2.19
CA LEU A 523 3.19 0.34 1.75
C LEU A 523 3.67 -0.51 2.91
N MET A 524 3.52 -1.82 2.75
CA MET A 524 4.03 -2.83 3.66
C MET A 524 5.27 -3.45 3.03
N VAL A 525 6.37 -3.48 3.78
CA VAL A 525 7.65 -4.02 3.31
C VAL A 525 8.20 -4.97 4.36
N ASN A 526 8.89 -6.01 3.93
CA ASN A 526 9.59 -6.89 4.86
C ASN A 526 10.84 -6.17 5.42
N ASP A 527 11.27 -6.58 6.61
CA ASP A 527 12.50 -6.09 7.23
C ASP A 527 13.71 -6.34 6.31
N GLY A 528 14.47 -5.29 5.99
CA GLY A 528 15.66 -5.34 5.14
C GLY A 528 15.38 -5.41 3.63
N GLU A 529 14.12 -5.55 3.19
CA GLU A 529 13.79 -5.60 1.76
C GLU A 529 13.54 -4.22 1.18
N THR A 530 13.93 -4.02 -0.09
CA THR A 530 13.66 -2.78 -0.80
C THR A 530 12.34 -2.86 -1.55
N ALA A 531 11.47 -1.88 -1.32
CA ALA A 531 10.26 -1.67 -2.09
C ALA A 531 10.35 -0.40 -2.95
N VAL A 532 9.72 -0.45 -4.12
CA VAL A 532 9.57 0.72 -5.00
C VAL A 532 8.28 1.44 -4.62
N ILE A 533 8.41 2.69 -4.16
CA ILE A 533 7.26 3.54 -3.79
C ILE A 533 6.53 4.02 -5.04
N GLY A 534 7.30 4.33 -6.08
CA GLY A 534 6.78 4.82 -7.36
C GLY A 534 7.91 5.14 -8.33
N GLY A 535 7.53 5.22 -9.61
CA GLY A 535 8.40 5.66 -10.68
C GLY A 535 7.62 6.44 -11.72
N LEU A 536 8.27 7.41 -12.35
CA LEU A 536 7.70 8.21 -13.43
C LEU A 536 8.75 8.37 -14.53
N THR A 537 8.41 7.99 -15.75
CA THR A 537 9.19 8.33 -16.94
C THR A 537 8.35 9.24 -17.82
N VAL A 538 8.83 10.47 -18.02
CA VAL A 538 8.25 11.42 -18.97
C VAL A 538 9.20 11.55 -20.16
N SER A 539 8.66 11.41 -21.37
CA SER A 539 9.40 11.59 -22.61
C SER A 539 8.67 12.63 -23.45
N GLU A 540 9.35 13.74 -23.73
CA GLU A 540 8.84 14.84 -24.56
C GLU A 540 9.70 14.93 -25.82
N SER A 541 9.10 14.78 -26.99
CA SER A 541 9.78 14.92 -28.27
C SER A 541 9.22 16.14 -29.01
N PHE A 542 10.11 17.07 -29.38
CA PHE A 542 9.83 18.24 -30.17
C PHE A 542 10.52 18.12 -31.53
N SER A 543 9.77 18.22 -32.62
CA SER A 543 10.31 18.22 -33.98
C SER A 543 9.78 19.42 -34.74
N ARG A 544 10.68 20.31 -35.17
CA ARG A 544 10.39 21.47 -36.00
C ARG A 544 11.11 21.35 -37.34
N ARG A 545 10.37 21.60 -38.42
CA ARG A 545 10.92 21.68 -39.78
C ARG A 545 10.51 23.02 -40.38
N THR A 546 11.49 23.78 -40.82
CA THR A 546 11.28 25.09 -41.45
C THR A 546 12.07 25.10 -42.75
N GLY A 547 11.49 25.56 -43.85
CA GLY A 547 12.17 25.50 -45.15
C GLY A 547 11.38 26.21 -46.23
N ILE A 548 11.89 26.12 -47.45
CA ILE A 548 11.23 26.71 -48.62
C ILE A 548 10.07 25.80 -49.05
N PRO A 549 8.83 26.32 -49.18
CA PRO A 549 7.69 25.53 -49.65
C PRO A 549 7.98 24.80 -50.96
N PHE A 550 7.42 23.59 -51.13
CA PHE A 550 7.65 22.66 -52.26
C PHE A 550 9.07 22.07 -52.35
N LEU A 551 10.13 22.88 -52.21
CA LEU A 551 11.52 22.42 -52.29
C LEU A 551 11.93 21.57 -51.08
N MET A 552 11.40 21.87 -49.88
CA MET A 552 11.73 21.14 -48.65
C MET A 552 11.25 19.69 -48.60
N ASP A 553 10.27 19.34 -49.43
CA ASP A 553 9.61 18.02 -49.44
C ASP A 553 10.09 17.12 -50.59
N ILE A 554 10.99 17.61 -51.46
CA ILE A 554 11.55 16.79 -52.55
C ILE A 554 12.38 15.65 -51.96
N PRO A 555 12.16 14.38 -52.37
CA PRO A 555 12.98 13.27 -51.90
C PRO A 555 14.46 13.48 -52.27
N PHE A 556 15.37 13.00 -51.40
CA PHE A 556 16.83 13.11 -51.50
C PHE A 556 17.41 14.53 -51.35
N ILE A 557 16.85 15.54 -52.01
CA ILE A 557 17.41 16.92 -52.01
C ILE A 557 16.68 17.89 -51.09
N GLY A 558 15.48 17.56 -50.59
CA GLY A 558 14.70 18.46 -49.74
C GLY A 558 15.36 18.81 -48.41
N ALA A 559 16.31 17.98 -47.94
CA ALA A 559 17.16 18.29 -46.79
C ALA A 559 18.06 19.53 -47.01
N LEU A 560 18.38 19.86 -48.26
CA LEU A 560 19.17 21.06 -48.59
C LEU A 560 18.37 22.35 -48.46
N PHE A 561 17.03 22.27 -48.53
CA PHE A 561 16.14 23.43 -48.54
C PHE A 561 15.34 23.59 -47.24
N ARG A 562 15.78 22.94 -46.15
CA ARG A 562 15.13 22.99 -44.84
C ARG A 562 16.12 22.98 -43.68
N THR A 563 15.73 23.61 -42.60
CA THR A 563 16.30 23.45 -41.26
C THR A 563 15.41 22.49 -40.46
N THR A 564 16.03 21.48 -39.86
CA THR A 564 15.37 20.51 -38.99
C THR A 564 15.92 20.66 -37.58
N GLN A 565 15.03 20.76 -36.60
CA GLN A 565 15.34 20.77 -35.18
C GLN A 565 14.57 19.63 -34.52
N GLN A 566 15.28 18.71 -33.89
CA GLN A 566 14.74 17.64 -33.08
C GLN A 566 15.29 17.78 -31.66
N ALA A 567 14.41 17.88 -30.68
CA ALA A 567 14.77 17.90 -29.28
C ALA A 567 13.98 16.81 -28.56
N GLU A 568 14.66 15.98 -27.79
CA GLU A 568 14.08 14.94 -26.97
C GLU A 568 14.49 15.16 -25.52
N GLN A 569 13.51 15.29 -24.62
CA GLN A 569 13.73 15.38 -23.18
C GLN A 569 13.12 14.15 -22.51
N LYS A 570 13.95 13.39 -21.81
CA LYS A 570 13.54 12.22 -21.04
C LYS A 570 13.85 12.43 -19.56
N ARG A 571 12.83 12.34 -18.72
CA ARG A 571 12.91 12.51 -17.27
C ARG A 571 12.45 11.23 -16.59
N ASP A 572 13.36 10.56 -15.89
CA ASP A 572 13.08 9.38 -15.08
C ASP A 572 13.16 9.76 -13.58
N LEU A 573 12.15 9.37 -12.81
CA LEU A 573 12.12 9.45 -11.35
C LEU A 573 11.88 8.04 -10.80
N LEU A 574 12.71 7.61 -9.85
CA LEU A 574 12.52 6.36 -9.13
C LEU A 574 12.71 6.58 -7.64
N ILE A 575 11.75 6.13 -6.83
CA ILE A 575 11.81 6.23 -5.37
C ILE A 575 11.78 4.83 -4.79
N LEU A 576 12.86 4.45 -4.12
CA LEU A 576 13.02 3.17 -3.41
C LEU A 576 13.05 3.43 -1.90
N VAL A 577 12.55 2.48 -1.12
CA VAL A 577 12.62 2.50 0.35
C VAL A 577 12.99 1.14 0.88
N THR A 578 13.87 1.11 1.88
CA THR A 578 14.30 -0.10 2.59
C THR A 578 14.17 0.19 4.09
N PRO A 579 13.20 -0.41 4.79
CA PRO A 579 13.15 -0.36 6.23
C PRO A 579 14.05 -1.43 6.84
N HIS A 580 14.55 -1.17 8.05
CA HIS A 580 15.23 -2.13 8.87
C HIS A 580 14.80 -1.99 10.33
N ILE A 581 14.35 -3.07 10.96
CA ILE A 581 13.98 -3.11 12.38
C ILE A 581 15.27 -3.22 13.20
N VAL A 582 15.51 -2.23 14.07
CA VAL A 582 16.67 -2.21 14.97
C VAL A 582 16.27 -2.87 16.29
N ASP A 583 16.67 -4.14 16.46
CA ASP A 583 16.55 -4.87 17.71
C ASP A 583 17.84 -4.70 18.54
N ASP A 584 17.72 -4.47 19.85
CA ASP A 584 18.87 -4.31 20.79
C ASP A 584 19.66 -5.61 21.05
N ARG A 585 19.40 -6.67 20.29
CA ARG A 585 20.04 -7.97 20.45
C ARG A 585 21.20 -8.12 19.48
N GLY A 586 22.29 -7.39 19.73
CA GLY A 586 23.65 -7.71 19.25
C GLY A 586 23.91 -7.44 17.77
#